data_AF-A0AAD2EFX4-F1
#
_entry.id   AF-A0AAD2EFX4-F1
#
_cell.length_a   1.000
_cell.length_b   1.000
_cell.length_c   1.000
_cell.angle_alpha   90.00
_cell.angle_beta   90.00
_cell.angle_gamma   90.00
#
_symmetry.space_group_name_H-M   'P 1'
#
loop_
_entity.id
_entity.type
_entity.pdbx_description
1 polymer ?
#
loop_
_entity_poly.entity_id
_entity_poly.type
_entity_poly.pdbx_seq_one_letter_code
_entity_poly.pdbx_strand_id
1 'polypeptide(L)'
;MYVHSIDRLARNTVDLLRLVESITDERGASIQFVKEGLRFTEDKADHQAELMMTMLGAFTKFERAMNRAASKQWTPFSIPVRS
;
A
#
# COMPACT_ATOMS: atom_id res chain seq x y z
N MET A 1 6.93 14.09 10.40
CA MET A 1 6.34 13.19 11.43
C MET A 1 7.20 11.95 11.56
N TYR A 2 7.44 11.47 12.78
CA TYR A 2 8.15 10.21 13.03
C TYR A 2 7.17 9.14 13.49
N VAL A 3 7.29 7.96 12.90
CA VAL A 3 6.53 6.77 13.25
C VAL A 3 7.53 5.67 13.55
N HIS A 4 7.31 4.94 14.64
CA HIS A 4 8.24 3.90 15.03
C HIS A 4 8.29 2.76 14.02
N SER A 5 7.14 2.33 13.48
CA SER A 5 7.07 1.26 12.48
C SER A 5 5.79 1.34 11.65
N ILE A 6 5.80 0.74 10.45
CA ILE A 6 4.65 0.71 9.54
C ILE A 6 3.43 0.05 10.19
N ASP A 7 3.63 -1.03 10.96
CA ASP A 7 2.57 -1.79 11.62
C ASP A 7 1.75 -0.98 12.62
N ARG A 8 2.29 0.13 13.13
CA ARG A 8 1.59 1.05 14.05
C ARG A 8 0.74 2.09 13.33
N LEU A 9 0.94 2.29 12.04
CA LEU A 9 0.29 3.35 11.28
C LEU A 9 -0.84 2.84 10.38
N ALA A 10 -0.66 1.69 9.73
CA ALA A 10 -1.61 1.19 8.73
C ALA A 10 -1.87 -0.30 8.89
N ARG A 11 -3.12 -0.71 8.64
CA ARG A 11 -3.55 -2.12 8.77
C ARG A 11 -3.42 -2.93 7.48
N ASN A 12 -3.22 -2.25 6.35
CA ASN A 12 -2.97 -2.86 5.05
C ASN A 12 -2.25 -1.85 4.14
N THR A 13 -1.73 -2.32 3.01
CA THR A 13 -0.89 -1.47 2.15
C THR A 13 -1.66 -0.40 1.39
N VAL A 14 -2.96 -0.62 1.11
CA VAL A 14 -3.83 0.40 0.51
C VAL A 14 -4.00 1.59 1.46
N ASP A 15 -4.23 1.29 2.74
CA ASP A 15 -4.37 2.28 3.81
C ASP A 15 -3.06 3.03 4.03
N LEU A 16 -1.93 2.31 4.03
CA LEU A 16 -0.60 2.91 4.12
C LEU A 16 -0.34 3.91 2.99
N LEU A 17 -0.57 3.50 1.74
CA LEU A 17 -0.36 4.35 0.57
C LEU A 17 -1.16 5.65 0.68
N ARG A 18 -2.46 5.55 0.99
CA ARG A 18 -3.34 6.72 1.14
C ARG A 18 -2.90 7.65 2.26
N LEU A 19 -2.48 7.09 3.40
CA LEU A 19 -1.99 7.90 4.52
C LEU A 19 -0.72 8.66 4.13
N VAL A 20 0.23 8.00 3.47
CA VAL A 20 1.46 8.65 3.03
C VAL A 20 1.14 9.73 1.99
N GLU A 21 0.34 9.44 0.96
CA GLU A 21 -0.11 10.42 -0.06
C GLU A 21 -0.81 11.63 0.60
N SER A 22 -1.71 11.41 1.56
CA SER A 22 -2.38 12.53 2.27
C SER A 22 -1.42 13.39 3.09
N ILE A 23 -0.32 12.80 3.59
CA ILE A 23 0.67 13.52 4.39
C ILE A 23 1.63 14.27 3.46
N THR A 24 2.12 13.63 2.39
CA THR A 24 3.10 14.22 1.47
C THR A 24 2.45 15.21 0.52
N ASP A 25 1.31 14.88 -0.09
CA ASP A 25 0.79 15.62 -1.23
C ASP A 25 -0.27 16.65 -0.80
N GLU A 26 -1.14 16.30 0.15
CA GLU A 26 -2.20 17.22 0.60
C GLU A 26 -1.71 18.18 1.70
N ARG A 27 -0.78 17.75 2.54
CA ARG A 27 -0.28 18.52 3.69
C ARG A 27 1.14 19.05 3.52
N GLY A 28 1.83 18.65 2.47
CA GLY A 28 3.22 19.02 2.21
C GLY A 28 4.20 18.64 3.32
N ALA A 29 3.92 17.54 4.03
CA ALA A 29 4.69 17.11 5.18
C ALA A 29 5.43 15.80 4.89
N SER A 30 6.58 15.61 5.54
CA SER A 30 7.33 14.34 5.45
C SER A 30 6.93 13.38 6.56
N ILE A 31 7.01 12.07 6.28
CA ILE A 31 6.86 10.99 7.25
C ILE A 31 8.09 10.08 7.23
N GLN A 32 8.56 9.66 8.40
CA GLN A 32 9.68 8.74 8.56
C GLN A 32 9.30 7.55 9.44
N PHE A 33 9.52 6.35 8.92
CA PHE A 33 9.38 5.09 9.63
C PHE A 33 10.74 4.64 10.14
N VAL A 34 10.92 4.70 11.45
CA VAL A 34 12.23 4.52 12.10
C VAL A 34 12.74 3.09 11.98
N LYS A 35 11.88 2.10 12.24
CA LYS A 35 12.24 0.68 12.18
C LYS A 35 12.58 0.21 10.77
N GLU A 36 11.84 0.68 9.77
CA GLU A 36 12.05 0.29 8.37
C GLU A 36 13.09 1.16 7.65
N GLY A 37 13.52 2.26 8.27
CA GLY A 37 14.46 3.21 7.66
C GLY A 37 13.89 3.93 6.43
N LEU A 38 12.57 4.07 6.36
CA LEU A 38 11.88 4.69 5.22
C LEU A 38 11.52 6.12 5.51
N ARG A 39 11.73 7.00 4.52
CA ARG A 39 11.32 8.40 4.56
C ARG A 39 10.55 8.70 3.29
N PHE A 40 9.38 9.30 3.46
CA PHE A 40 8.56 9.83 2.37
C PHE A 40 8.41 11.32 2.57
N THR A 41 8.55 12.08 1.49
CA THR A 41 8.59 13.55 1.51
C THR A 41 8.00 14.09 0.21
N GLU A 42 7.50 15.33 0.22
CA GLU A 42 7.02 16.01 -1.00
C GLU A 42 8.19 16.45 -1.91
N ASP A 43 9.40 16.47 -1.37
CA ASP A 43 10.61 16.90 -2.08
C ASP A 43 10.95 15.91 -3.21
N LYS A 44 10.61 16.32 -4.43
CA LYS A 44 10.86 15.54 -5.66
C LYS A 44 12.35 15.39 -6.01
N ALA A 45 13.25 16.11 -5.32
CA ALA A 45 14.68 15.87 -5.46
C ALA A 45 15.15 14.61 -4.70
N ASP A 46 14.33 14.09 -3.79
CA ASP A 46 14.60 12.83 -3.08
C ASP A 46 14.18 11.63 -3.94
N HIS A 47 15.08 11.22 -4.85
CA HIS A 47 14.86 10.06 -5.72
C HIS A 47 14.65 8.74 -4.97
N GLN A 48 15.15 8.64 -3.74
CA GLN A 48 14.92 7.46 -2.90
C GLN A 48 13.46 7.43 -2.43
N ALA A 49 12.92 8.57 -1.98
CA ALA A 49 11.51 8.68 -1.60
C ALA A 49 10.58 8.38 -2.78
N GLU A 50 10.89 8.89 -3.98
CA GLU A 50 10.13 8.63 -5.21
C GLU A 50 10.11 7.14 -5.59
N LEU A 51 11.27 6.48 -5.53
CA LEU A 51 11.38 5.04 -5.78
C LEU A 51 10.55 4.23 -4.79
N MET A 52 10.65 4.55 -3.49
CA MET A 52 9.92 3.84 -2.45
C MET A 52 8.40 4.05 -2.57
N MET A 53 7.96 5.26 -2.93
CA MET A 53 6.55 5.55 -3.18
C MET A 53 6.02 4.72 -4.37
N THR A 54 6.79 4.67 -5.46
CA THR A 54 6.45 3.88 -6.65
C THR A 54 6.35 2.38 -6.31
N MET A 55 7.30 1.85 -5.54
CA MET A 55 7.27 0.47 -5.07
C MET A 55 6.03 0.19 -4.20
N LEU A 56 5.68 1.10 -3.28
CA LEU A 56 4.50 0.97 -2.44
C LEU A 56 3.20 0.94 -3.27
N GLY A 57 3.09 1.80 -4.28
CA GLY A 57 1.98 1.81 -5.23
C GLY A 57 1.89 0.52 -6.05
N ALA A 58 3.02 -0.01 -6.50
CA ALA A 58 3.08 -1.29 -7.22
C ALA A 58 2.65 -2.47 -6.34
N PHE A 59 3.13 -2.53 -5.09
CA PHE A 59 2.77 -3.58 -4.14
C PHE A 59 1.28 -3.55 -3.80
N THR A 60 0.72 -2.35 -3.61
CA THR A 60 -0.72 -2.16 -3.39
C THR A 60 -1.55 -2.75 -4.55
N LYS A 61 -1.12 -2.55 -5.80
CA LYS A 61 -1.79 -3.14 -6.97
C LYS A 61 -1.62 -4.67 -7.02
N PHE A 62 -0.43 -5.16 -6.68
CA PHE A 62 -0.12 -6.59 -6.60
C PHE A 62 -1.01 -7.31 -5.59
N GLU A 63 -1.13 -6.81 -4.35
CA GLU A 63 -1.99 -7.40 -3.31
C GLU A 63 -3.46 -7.47 -3.76
N ARG A 64 -3.96 -6.40 -4.39
CA ARG A 64 -5.34 -6.38 -4.92
C ARG A 64 -5.53 -7.42 -6.03
N ALA A 65 -4.53 -7.67 -6.86
CA ALA A 65 -4.59 -8.69 -7.91
C ALA A 65 -4.61 -10.11 -7.30
N MET A 66 -3.75 -10.37 -6.32
CA MET A 66 -3.70 -11.64 -5.58
C MET A 66 -5.02 -11.94 -4.86
N ASN A 67 -5.60 -10.97 -4.15
CA ASN A 67 -6.86 -11.16 -3.44
C ASN A 67 -8.02 -11.49 -4.40
N ARG A 68 -8.08 -10.83 -5.57
CA ARG A 68 -9.09 -11.14 -6.60
C ARG A 68 -8.92 -12.53 -7.20
N ALA A 69 -7.68 -12.97 -7.40
CA ALA A 69 -7.39 -14.31 -7.89
C ALA A 69 -7.87 -15.38 -6.89
N ALA A 70 -7.60 -15.16 -5.59
CA ALA A 70 -8.06 -16.05 -4.53
C ALA A 70 -9.61 -16.12 -4.45
N SER A 71 -10.32 -15.01 -4.60
CA SER A 71 -11.80 -14.98 -4.60
C SER A 71 -12.43 -15.68 -5.80
N LYS A 72 -11.75 -15.74 -6.96
CA LYS A 72 -12.26 -16.41 -8.17
C LYS A 72 -12.23 -17.94 -8.10
N GLN A 73 -11.38 -18.52 -7.25
CA GLN A 73 -11.24 -19.97 -7.15
C GLN A 73 -12.38 -20.64 -6.35
N TRP A 74 -13.15 -19.87 -5.58
CA TRP A 74 -14.28 -20.37 -4.80
C TRP A 74 -15.61 -19.89 -5.42
N THR A 75 -16.12 -20.61 -6.42
CA THR A 75 -17.53 -20.52 -6.82
C THR A 75 -18.20 -21.85 -6.49
N PRO A 76 -19.01 -21.95 -5.42
CA PRO A 76 -19.66 -23.20 -5.03
C PRO A 76 -20.90 -23.54 -5.86
N PHE A 77 -21.21 -22.80 -6.93
CA PHE A 77 -22.45 -22.95 -7.70
C PHE A 77 -22.17 -23.28 -9.18
N SER A 78 -21.70 -24.49 -9.42
CA SER A 78 -21.66 -25.10 -10.76
C SER A 78 -21.87 -26.61 -10.63
N ILE A 79 -22.95 -27.01 -9.95
CA ILE A 79 -23.44 -28.38 -10.04
C ILE A 79 -24.44 -28.39 -11.19
N PRO A 80 -24.15 -29.02 -12.35
CA PRO A 80 -25.18 -29.18 -13.37
C PRO A 80 -26.23 -30.13 -12.82
N VAL A 81 -27.45 -29.64 -12.63
CA VAL A 81 -28.61 -30.50 -12.35
C VAL A 81 -28.86 -31.29 -13.62
N ARG A 82 -28.38 -32.53 -13.64
CA ARG A 82 -28.58 -33.45 -14.77
C ARG A 82 -30.01 -33.98 -14.68
N SER A 83 -30.86 -33.56 -15.62
CA SER A 83 -32.18 -34.15 -15.92
C SER A 83 -32.05 -35.56 -16.49
#